data_AF-A0A5N5HKT9-F1
#
_entry.id   AF-A0A5N5HKT9-F1
#
_cell.length_a   1.000
_cell.length_b   1.000
_cell.length_c   1.000
_cell.angle_alpha   90.00
_cell.angle_beta   90.00
_cell.angle_gamma   90.00
#
_symmetry.space_group_name_H-M   'P 1'
#
loop_
_entity.id
_entity.type
_entity.pdbx_description
1 polymer ?
#
loop_
_entity_poly.entity_id
_entity_poly.type
_entity_poly.pdbx_seq_one_letter_code
_entity_poly.pdbx_strand_id
1 'polypeptide(L)'
;MGDSQQEKGKGNYNQWSVEESNLLLRLLVEVVKNGWRDANGIISKQTIEAKIVPMLNEKLGCQKTQNHVKNRVKTLCQLFRNSSVFG
;
A
#
# COMPACT_ATOMS: atom_id res chain seq x y z
N MET A 1 33.90 18.08 7.85
CA MET A 1 32.81 17.59 6.98
C MET A 1 32.80 16.08 7.10
N GLY A 2 31.83 15.51 7.81
CA GLY A 2 31.81 14.07 8.06
C GLY A 2 30.77 13.70 9.10
N ASP A 3 29.50 13.87 8.77
CA ASP A 3 28.44 13.20 9.50
C ASP A 3 28.08 11.93 8.73
N SER A 4 28.82 10.89 9.09
CA SER A 4 28.50 9.50 8.81
C SER A 4 27.22 9.15 9.58
N GLN A 5 26.07 9.32 8.94
CA GLN A 5 24.81 8.81 9.47
C GLN A 5 24.75 7.29 9.25
N GLN A 6 25.35 6.55 10.17
CA GLN A 6 24.88 5.19 10.46
C GLN A 6 23.46 5.30 11.00
N GLU A 7 22.44 4.89 10.25
CA GLU A 7 21.21 4.45 10.89
C GLU A 7 20.60 3.21 10.24
N LYS A 8 20.81 2.11 10.97
CA LYS A 8 19.96 0.92 11.10
C LYS A 8 19.82 0.02 9.87
N GLY A 9 20.44 -1.15 9.98
CA GLY A 9 20.01 -2.36 9.29
C GLY A 9 18.50 -2.58 9.49
N LYS A 10 17.71 -2.19 8.48
CA LYS A 10 16.29 -2.49 8.38
C LYS A 10 16.18 -3.82 7.65
N GLY A 11 16.29 -4.90 8.42
CA GLY A 11 16.16 -6.26 7.91
C GLY A 11 14.97 -6.42 7.00
N ASN A 12 15.17 -7.05 5.84
CA ASN A 12 14.18 -7.51 4.87
C ASN A 12 12.81 -6.83 4.96
N TYR A 13 12.75 -5.50 4.96
CA TYR A 13 11.51 -4.80 4.72
C TYR A 13 11.12 -5.25 3.33
N ASN A 14 10.03 -6.03 3.24
CA ASN A 14 9.47 -6.52 1.98
C ASN A 14 9.39 -5.34 1.02
N GLN A 15 10.43 -5.18 0.21
CA GLN A 15 10.66 -3.98 -0.57
C GLN A 15 9.65 -4.08 -1.68
N TRP A 16 8.67 -3.18 -1.66
CA TRP A 16 7.65 -3.16 -2.69
C TRP A 16 8.33 -2.70 -3.97
N SER A 17 8.43 -3.60 -4.93
CA SER A 17 8.89 -3.28 -6.28
C SER A 17 7.97 -2.22 -6.89
N VAL A 18 8.50 -1.51 -7.88
CA VAL A 18 7.73 -0.49 -8.61
C VAL A 18 6.49 -1.12 -9.23
N GLU A 19 6.59 -2.34 -9.75
CA GLU A 19 5.48 -3.10 -10.31
C GLU A 19 4.42 -3.45 -9.25
N GLU A 20 4.84 -3.94 -8.08
CA GLU A 20 3.96 -4.26 -6.96
C GLU A 20 3.21 -3.02 -6.46
N SER A 21 3.91 -1.89 -6.35
CA SER A 21 3.32 -0.62 -5.93
C SER A 21 2.33 -0.09 -6.97
N ASN A 22 2.66 -0.18 -8.26
CA ASN A 22 1.77 0.24 -9.35
C ASN A 22 0.50 -0.62 -9.41
N LEU A 23 0.64 -1.94 -9.31
CA LEU A 23 -0.52 -2.83 -9.30
C LEU A 23 -1.39 -2.58 -8.08
N LEU A 24 -0.78 -2.41 -6.90
CA LEU A 24 -1.52 -2.04 -5.69
C LEU A 24 -2.31 -0.74 -5.89
N LEU A 25 -1.69 0.29 -6.49
CA LEU A 25 -2.36 1.55 -6.78
C LEU A 25 -3.54 1.37 -7.75
N ARG A 26 -3.35 0.60 -8.82
CA ARG A 26 -4.42 0.30 -9.79
C ARG A 26 -5.60 -0.41 -9.12
N LEU A 27 -5.32 -1.43 -8.31
CA LEU A 27 -6.34 -2.15 -7.54
C LEU A 27 -7.07 -1.21 -6.56
N LEU A 28 -6.35 -0.33 -5.87
CA LEU A 28 -6.98 0.68 -5.00
C LEU A 28 -7.92 1.59 -5.79
N VAL A 29 -7.51 2.06 -6.98
CA VAL A 29 -8.34 2.88 -7.86
C VAL A 29 -9.57 2.12 -8.36
N GLU A 30 -9.45 0.85 -8.71
CA GLU A 30 -10.59 0.02 -9.13
C GLU A 30 -11.59 -0.19 -7.98
N VAL A 31 -11.11 -0.49 -6.77
CA VAL A 31 -11.93 -0.61 -5.56
C VAL A 31 -12.66 0.71 -5.27
N VAL A 32 -11.96 1.84 -5.42
CA VAL A 32 -12.48 3.20 -5.31
C VAL A 32 -13.57 3.48 -6.36
N LYS A 33 -13.35 3.10 -7.62
CA LYS A 33 -14.30 3.25 -8.73
C LYS A 33 -15.53 2.36 -8.56
N ASN A 34 -15.36 1.16 -8.03
CA ASN A 34 -16.45 0.23 -7.80
C ASN A 34 -17.32 0.58 -6.57
N GLY A 35 -16.99 1.67 -5.86
CA GLY A 35 -17.74 2.13 -4.69
C GLY A 35 -17.46 1.33 -3.43
N TRP A 36 -16.35 0.60 -3.36
CA TRP A 36 -16.02 -0.29 -2.24
C TRP A 36 -15.29 0.44 -1.11
N ARG A 37 -15.59 1.73 -0.99
CA ARG A 37 -15.09 2.62 0.04
C ARG A 37 -16.11 2.62 1.18
N ASP A 38 -15.59 2.61 2.39
CA ASP A 38 -16.37 2.82 3.60
C ASP A 38 -16.93 4.25 3.64
N ALA A 39 -17.90 4.54 4.51
CA ALA A 39 -18.53 5.86 4.63
C ALA A 39 -17.52 7.01 4.88
N ASN A 40 -16.35 6.66 5.43
CA ASN A 40 -15.23 7.58 5.64
C ASN A 40 -14.35 7.80 4.38
N GLY A 41 -14.71 7.24 3.23
CA GLY A 41 -13.91 7.26 2.00
C GLY A 41 -12.69 6.33 2.02
N ILE A 42 -12.54 5.52 3.07
CA ILE A 42 -11.39 4.62 3.28
C ILE A 42 -11.78 3.21 2.83
N ILE A 43 -10.86 2.51 2.17
CA ILE A 43 -11.07 1.10 1.84
C ILE A 43 -10.97 0.27 3.12
N SER A 44 -12.03 -0.48 3.43
CA SER A 44 -12.08 -1.31 4.63
C SER A 44 -11.04 -2.43 4.57
N LYS A 45 -10.54 -2.83 5.75
CA LYS A 45 -9.57 -3.93 5.91
C LYS A 45 -10.04 -5.20 5.19
N GLN A 46 -11.33 -5.50 5.29
CA GLN A 46 -11.94 -6.68 4.68
C GLN A 46 -11.81 -6.65 3.16
N THR A 47 -12.03 -5.50 2.54
CA THR A 47 -11.89 -5.33 1.09
C THR A 47 -10.45 -5.54 0.62
N ILE A 48 -9.47 -5.05 1.39
CA ILE A 48 -8.05 -5.25 1.10
C ILE A 48 -7.69 -6.74 1.18
N GLU A 49 -8.15 -7.43 2.23
CA GLU A 49 -7.90 -8.85 2.43
C GLU A 49 -8.58 -9.72 1.37
N ALA A 50 -9.85 -9.46 1.08
CA ALA A 50 -10.66 -10.30 0.21
C ALA A 50 -10.43 -10.04 -1.28
N LYS A 51 -9.91 -8.87 -1.68
CA LYS A 51 -9.67 -8.55 -3.10
C LYS A 51 -8.26 -8.17 -3.44
N ILE A 52 -7.67 -7.23 -2.70
CA ILE A 52 -6.35 -6.71 -3.08
C ILE A 52 -5.28 -7.78 -2.88
N VAL A 53 -5.28 -8.49 -1.76
CA VAL A 53 -4.32 -9.58 -1.49
C VAL A 53 -4.37 -10.68 -2.56
N PRO A 54 -5.52 -11.32 -2.86
CA PRO A 54 -5.57 -12.39 -3.85
C PRO A 54 -5.24 -11.91 -5.26
N MET A 55 -5.72 -10.74 -5.69
CA MET A 55 -5.38 -10.20 -7.02
C MET A 55 -3.89 -9.87 -7.15
N LEU A 56 -3.28 -9.31 -6.10
CA LEU A 56 -1.86 -8.99 -6.11
C LEU A 56 -1.01 -10.27 -6.21
N ASN A 57 -1.38 -11.30 -5.44
CA ASN A 57 -0.70 -12.59 -5.44
C ASN A 57 -0.90 -13.33 -6.77
N GLU A 58 -2.09 -13.28 -7.37
CA GLU A 58 -2.37 -13.89 -8.68
C GLU A 58 -1.60 -13.22 -9.82
N LYS A 59 -1.56 -11.88 -9.84
CA LYS A 59 -0.91 -11.13 -10.93
C LYS A 59 0.61 -11.13 -10.87
N LEU A 60 1.18 -11.05 -9.66
CA LEU A 60 2.63 -10.92 -9.49
C LEU A 60 3.30 -12.21 -9.01
N GLY A 61 2.53 -13.28 -8.77
CA GLY A 61 3.03 -14.52 -8.18
C GLY A 61 3.67 -14.30 -6.80
N CYS A 62 3.40 -13.16 -6.16
CA CYS A 62 4.03 -12.77 -4.91
C CYS A 62 3.28 -13.38 -3.72
N GLN A 63 3.99 -13.76 -2.67
CA GLN A 63 3.37 -14.13 -1.39
C GLN A 63 3.31 -12.90 -0.48
N LYS A 64 2.43 -11.94 -0.79
CA LYS A 64 2.18 -10.82 0.13
C LYS A 64 1.09 -11.18 1.12
N THR A 65 1.47 -11.15 2.40
CA THR A 65 0.51 -11.29 3.49
C THR A 65 -0.35 -10.04 3.58
N GLN A 66 -1.59 -10.22 4.02
CA GLN A 66 -2.52 -9.12 4.29
C GLN A 66 -1.89 -8.00 5.13
N ASN A 67 -1.09 -8.33 6.13
CA ASN A 67 -0.48 -7.33 7.01
C ASN A 67 0.47 -6.39 6.24
N HIS A 68 1.21 -6.91 5.25
CA HIS A 68 2.11 -6.10 4.40
C HIS A 68 1.31 -5.16 3.49
N VAL A 69 0.26 -5.67 2.85
CA VAL A 69 -0.62 -4.87 1.98
C VAL A 69 -1.30 -3.78 2.80
N LYS A 70 -1.86 -4.13 3.97
CA LYS A 70 -2.53 -3.19 4.88
C LYS A 70 -1.59 -2.05 5.29
N ASN A 71 -0.37 -2.36 5.72
CA ASN A 71 0.59 -1.34 6.12
C ASN A 71 0.93 -0.42 4.95
N ARG A 72 1.11 -0.97 3.74
CA ARG A 72 1.39 -0.20 2.52
C ARG A 72 0.24 0.71 2.12
N VAL A 73 -0.99 0.21 2.13
CA VAL A 73 -2.20 1.00 1.82
C VAL A 73 -2.38 2.12 2.83
N LYS A 74 -2.16 1.85 4.13
CA LYS A 74 -2.21 2.89 5.18
C LYS A 74 -1.19 4.00 4.92
N THR A 75 0.06 3.64 4.61
CA THR A 75 1.10 4.64 4.26
C THR A 75 0.70 5.43 3.02
N LEU A 76 0.17 4.77 1.96
CA LEU A 76 -0.29 5.45 0.75
C LEU A 76 -1.42 6.44 1.05
N CYS A 77 -2.48 6.01 1.75
CA CYS A 77 -3.58 6.89 2.15
C CYS A 77 -3.09 8.07 3.01
N GLN A 78 -2.15 7.84 3.93
CA GLN A 78 -1.59 8.91 4.75
C GLN A 78 -0.76 9.89 3.92
N LEU A 79 0.00 9.41 2.93
CA LEU A 79 0.74 10.26 2.00
C LEU A 79 -0.20 11.12 1.15
N PHE A 80 -1.28 10.55 0.60
CA PHE A 80 -2.29 11.31 -0.16
C PHE A 80 -3.04 12.33 0.71
N ARG A 81 -3.29 12.00 1.97
CA ARG A 81 -3.96 12.90 2.92
C ARG A 81 -3.05 14.05 3.37
N ASN A 82 -1.76 13.79 3.57
CA ASN A 82 -0.78 14.81 3.95
C ASN A 82 -0.33 15.67 2.76
N SER A 83 -0.31 15.14 1.54
CA SER A 83 -0.02 15.93 0.33
C SER A 83 -1.15 16.91 -0.03
N SER A 84 -2.32 16.78 0.60
CA SER A 84 -3.42 17.75 0.49
C SER A 84 -3.29 18.96 1.44
N VAL A 85 -2.21 19.06 2.23
CA VAL A 85 -1.96 20.16 3.21
C VAL A 85 -0.93 21.19 2.71
N PHE A 86 -0.41 21.05 1.48
CA PHE A 86 0.42 22.07 0.82
C PHE A 86 -0.32 22.70 -0.36
N GLY A 87 -1.55 23.16 -0.11
CA GLY A 87 -2.33 24.00 -1.02
C GLY A 87 -2.70 25.31 -0.33
#